data_AF-A0A3S3QXC2-F1
#
_entry.id   AF-A0A3S3QXC2-F1
#
_cell.length_a   1.000
_cell.length_b   1.000
_cell.length_c   1.000
_cell.angle_alpha   90.00
_cell.angle_beta   90.00
_cell.angle_gamma   90.00
#
_symmetry.space_group_name_H-M   'P 1'
#
loop_
_entity.id
_entity.type
_entity.pdbx_description
1 polymer ?
#
loop_
_entity_poly.entity_id
_entity_poly.type
_entity_poly.pdbx_seq_one_letter_code
_entity_poly.pdbx_strand_id
1 'polypeptide(L)'
;SLSFGSILAMMAALLFGAAILIFVAANWEAFPRLLRVAALFAVILAGYVGGAVLKTRDHAAIGEALWIVAAAAFGGSIALIGQMYHLSGDEASALVTWCAGTALAAVALRSSPLTVAAVGIADAWLVLKGFGFYWRAETPHLFIVVAIVLFAISFWTRSQAARHLIILSVILYLVLLATDRETLPVAMSLAIVSVLLFAALVFAGDPIDRILQLGGRLPLHALLGFLTGMAIIQFELADESTNNSGFAVASIVALASIVAAIMLAGRESRGLRWLAYTGFAFELAIIYSVTLRSMLDTAGFFLAAAVLLGMLALVIIRIEKRMKAPAGTGAAA
;
A
#
# COMPACT_ATOMS: atom_id res chain seq x y z
N SER A 1 16.20 -6.34 -8.58
CA SER A 1 15.35 -5.25 -9.11
C SER A 1 14.82 -5.67 -10.47
N LEU A 2 13.53 -5.52 -10.74
CA LEU A 2 12.95 -5.80 -12.06
C LEU A 2 13.49 -4.75 -13.06
N SER A 3 14.02 -5.17 -14.20
CA SER A 3 14.45 -4.23 -15.24
C SER A 3 13.22 -3.62 -15.94
N PHE A 4 13.32 -2.40 -16.42
CA PHE A 4 12.22 -1.76 -17.17
C PHE A 4 11.76 -2.63 -18.35
N GLY A 5 12.70 -3.25 -19.06
CA GLY A 5 12.40 -4.21 -20.13
C GLY A 5 11.60 -5.43 -19.65
N SER A 6 11.89 -5.96 -18.46
CA SER A 6 11.09 -7.06 -17.88
C SER A 6 9.66 -6.63 -17.53
N ILE A 7 9.46 -5.38 -17.08
CA ILE A 7 8.13 -4.84 -16.79
C ILE A 7 7.35 -4.69 -18.10
N LEU A 8 7.97 -4.12 -19.14
CA LEU A 8 7.32 -3.97 -20.44
C LEU A 8 6.98 -5.33 -21.08
N ALA A 9 7.88 -6.32 -20.94
CA ALA A 9 7.62 -7.68 -21.38
C ALA A 9 6.44 -8.33 -20.62
N MET A 10 6.33 -8.12 -19.31
CA MET A 10 5.18 -8.58 -18.52
C MET A 10 3.88 -7.90 -18.96
N MET A 11 3.89 -6.58 -19.19
CA MET A 11 2.73 -5.85 -19.68
C MET A 11 2.29 -6.34 -21.08
N ALA A 12 3.25 -6.52 -21.99
CA ALA A 12 2.97 -7.04 -23.32
C ALA A 12 2.40 -8.46 -23.28
N ALA A 13 2.97 -9.34 -22.44
CA ALA A 13 2.46 -10.70 -22.24
C ALA A 13 1.03 -10.68 -21.67
N LEU A 14 0.73 -9.78 -20.72
CA LEU A 14 -0.59 -9.62 -20.14
C LEU A 14 -1.63 -9.17 -21.19
N LEU A 15 -1.29 -8.15 -21.99
CA LEU A 15 -2.15 -7.65 -23.06
C LEU A 15 -2.39 -8.70 -24.14
N PHE A 16 -1.35 -9.45 -24.51
CA PHE A 16 -1.47 -10.55 -25.47
C PHE A 16 -2.35 -11.68 -24.93
N GLY A 17 -2.17 -12.05 -23.65
CA GLY A 17 -3.05 -13.01 -22.97
C GLY A 17 -4.50 -12.55 -22.93
N ALA A 18 -4.75 -11.27 -22.59
CA ALA A 18 -6.07 -10.67 -22.61
C ALA A 18 -6.69 -10.68 -24.01
N ALA A 19 -5.92 -10.33 -25.05
CA ALA A 19 -6.38 -10.35 -26.44
C ALA A 19 -6.78 -11.76 -26.89
N ILE A 20 -6.00 -12.79 -26.53
CA ILE A 20 -6.35 -14.19 -26.79
C ILE A 20 -7.66 -14.55 -26.08
N LEU A 21 -7.80 -14.22 -24.79
CA LEU A 21 -9.00 -14.50 -24.03
C LEU A 21 -10.24 -13.84 -24.64
N ILE A 22 -10.14 -12.57 -25.05
CA ILE A 22 -11.23 -11.84 -25.71
C ILE A 22 -11.54 -12.44 -27.09
N PHE A 23 -10.53 -12.77 -27.90
CA PHE A 23 -10.73 -13.39 -29.21
C PHE A 23 -11.44 -14.75 -29.08
N VAL A 24 -11.02 -15.58 -28.12
CA VAL A 24 -11.68 -16.85 -27.83
C VAL A 24 -13.10 -16.61 -27.33
N ALA A 25 -13.32 -15.64 -26.43
CA ALA A 25 -14.65 -15.23 -25.93
C ALA A 25 -15.58 -14.75 -27.06
N ALA A 26 -15.05 -14.06 -28.07
CA ALA A 26 -15.82 -13.60 -29.22
C ALA A 26 -16.25 -14.75 -30.16
N ASN A 27 -15.50 -15.85 -30.20
CA ASN A 27 -15.79 -17.03 -31.05
C ASN A 27 -16.44 -18.18 -30.26
N TRP A 28 -16.89 -17.91 -29.04
CA TRP A 28 -17.21 -18.92 -28.03
C TRP A 28 -18.44 -19.77 -28.38
N GLU A 29 -19.43 -19.23 -29.10
CA GLU A 29 -20.65 -19.96 -29.46
C GLU A 29 -20.42 -21.17 -30.37
N ALA A 30 -19.35 -21.16 -31.17
CA ALA A 30 -19.07 -22.20 -32.16
C ALA A 30 -18.55 -23.53 -31.54
N PHE A 31 -18.07 -23.52 -30.29
CA PHE A 31 -17.39 -24.68 -29.68
C PHE A 31 -18.26 -25.45 -28.68
N PRO A 32 -18.16 -26.79 -28.60
CA PRO A 32 -18.78 -27.58 -27.52
C PRO A 32 -18.27 -27.18 -26.13
N ARG A 33 -19.13 -27.25 -25.10
CA ARG A 33 -18.80 -26.79 -23.73
C ARG A 33 -17.55 -27.43 -23.14
N LEU A 34 -17.38 -28.75 -23.31
CA LEU A 34 -16.19 -29.47 -22.81
C LEU A 34 -14.90 -28.95 -23.44
N LEU A 35 -14.93 -28.61 -24.73
CA LEU A 35 -13.76 -28.14 -25.45
C LEU A 35 -13.32 -26.75 -24.95
N ARG A 36 -14.29 -25.88 -24.63
CA ARG A 36 -14.02 -24.56 -24.03
C ARG A 36 -13.29 -24.70 -22.69
N VAL A 37 -13.81 -25.57 -21.82
CA VAL A 37 -13.19 -25.86 -20.51
C VAL A 37 -11.79 -26.45 -20.69
N ALA A 38 -11.64 -27.45 -21.56
CA ALA A 38 -10.35 -28.06 -21.85
C ALA A 38 -9.33 -27.03 -22.39
N ALA A 39 -9.76 -26.12 -23.26
CA ALA A 39 -8.92 -25.05 -23.79
C ALA A 39 -8.45 -24.08 -22.70
N LEU A 40 -9.34 -23.67 -21.80
CA LEU A 40 -8.98 -22.83 -20.65
C LEU A 40 -7.92 -23.50 -19.77
N PHE A 41 -8.13 -24.77 -19.40
CA PHE A 41 -7.13 -25.54 -18.65
C PHE A 41 -5.82 -25.72 -19.41
N ALA A 42 -5.88 -25.94 -20.73
CA ALA A 42 -4.69 -26.09 -21.57
C ALA A 42 -3.87 -24.79 -21.61
N VAL A 43 -4.51 -23.62 -21.72
CA VAL A 43 -3.82 -22.32 -21.70
C VAL A 43 -3.15 -22.08 -20.35
N ILE A 44 -3.84 -22.35 -19.23
CA ILE A 44 -3.28 -22.20 -17.88
C ILE A 44 -2.09 -23.15 -17.69
N LEU A 45 -2.25 -24.42 -18.08
CA LEU A 45 -1.19 -25.43 -17.98
C LEU A 45 0.01 -25.06 -18.84
N ALA A 46 -0.21 -24.65 -20.09
CA ALA A 46 0.85 -24.20 -20.99
C ALA A 46 1.58 -22.98 -20.45
N GLY A 47 0.88 -22.03 -19.83
CA GLY A 47 1.51 -20.88 -19.18
C GLY A 47 2.37 -21.27 -17.98
N TYR A 48 1.88 -22.12 -17.08
CA TYR A 48 2.66 -22.55 -15.91
C TYR A 48 3.84 -23.47 -16.28
N VAL A 49 3.59 -24.51 -17.07
CA VAL A 49 4.63 -25.46 -17.51
C VAL A 49 5.61 -24.78 -18.45
N GLY A 50 5.13 -24.02 -19.43
CA GLY A 50 5.97 -23.25 -20.34
C GLY A 50 6.85 -22.26 -19.58
N GLY A 51 6.28 -21.54 -18.61
CA GLY A 51 7.05 -20.64 -17.76
C GLY A 51 8.14 -21.36 -16.95
N ALA A 52 7.83 -22.56 -16.42
CA ALA A 52 8.81 -23.37 -15.70
C ALA A 52 9.95 -23.87 -16.61
N VAL A 53 9.63 -24.33 -17.82
CA VAL A 53 10.61 -24.76 -18.82
C VAL A 53 11.49 -23.60 -19.31
N LEU A 54 10.92 -22.40 -19.50
CA LEU A 54 11.73 -21.25 -19.90
C LEU A 54 12.66 -20.79 -18.78
N LYS A 55 12.25 -20.93 -17.52
CA LYS A 55 13.08 -20.61 -16.36
C LYS A 55 14.26 -21.56 -16.20
N THR A 56 14.15 -22.83 -16.63
CA THR A 56 15.30 -23.77 -16.68
C THR A 56 16.23 -23.54 -17.87
N ARG A 57 15.81 -22.75 -18.87
CA ARG A 57 16.59 -22.38 -20.06
C ARG A 57 17.17 -20.96 -20.00
N ASP A 58 17.47 -20.46 -18.80
CA ASP A 58 18.01 -19.11 -18.55
C ASP A 58 17.13 -17.92 -19.01
N HIS A 59 15.90 -18.15 -19.44
CA HIS A 59 14.94 -17.11 -19.81
C HIS A 59 14.00 -16.76 -18.64
N ALA A 60 14.57 -16.50 -17.46
CA ALA A 60 13.82 -16.31 -16.22
C ALA A 60 12.73 -15.22 -16.30
N ALA A 61 13.02 -14.09 -16.97
CA ALA A 61 12.05 -12.99 -17.11
C ALA A 61 10.81 -13.38 -17.93
N ILE A 62 11.01 -14.16 -19.01
CA ILE A 62 9.90 -14.64 -19.86
C ILE A 62 9.11 -15.73 -19.12
N GLY A 63 9.81 -16.57 -18.35
CA GLY A 63 9.16 -17.56 -17.50
C GLY A 63 8.21 -16.95 -16.46
N GLU A 64 8.66 -15.90 -15.76
CA GLU A 64 7.83 -15.14 -14.82
C GLU A 64 6.65 -14.45 -15.51
N ALA A 65 6.84 -13.91 -16.72
CA ALA A 65 5.76 -13.31 -17.50
C ALA A 65 4.70 -14.35 -17.89
N LEU A 66 5.11 -15.55 -18.33
CA LEU A 66 4.18 -16.64 -18.64
C LEU A 66 3.38 -17.10 -17.41
N TRP A 67 3.99 -17.10 -16.23
CA TRP A 67 3.28 -17.40 -14.98
C TRP A 67 2.25 -16.33 -14.62
N ILE A 68 2.55 -15.06 -14.82
CA ILE A 68 1.58 -13.96 -14.66
C ILE A 68 0.42 -14.12 -15.65
N VAL A 69 0.70 -14.47 -16.91
CA VAL A 69 -0.33 -14.75 -17.91
C VAL A 69 -1.19 -15.95 -17.49
N ALA A 70 -0.58 -17.02 -16.97
CA ALA A 70 -1.32 -18.19 -16.47
C ALA A 70 -2.24 -17.83 -15.29
N ALA A 71 -1.75 -17.00 -14.35
CA ALA A 71 -2.56 -16.49 -13.24
C ALA A 71 -3.72 -15.62 -13.72
N ALA A 72 -3.50 -14.76 -14.71
CA ALA A 72 -4.56 -13.96 -15.33
C ALA A 72 -5.58 -14.83 -16.08
N ALA A 73 -5.11 -15.82 -16.83
CA ALA A 73 -5.96 -16.79 -17.52
C ALA A 73 -6.80 -17.62 -16.53
N PHE A 74 -6.26 -17.94 -15.36
CA PHE A 74 -7.00 -18.59 -14.28
C PHE A 74 -8.16 -17.71 -13.78
N GLY A 75 -7.90 -16.43 -13.48
CA GLY A 75 -8.96 -15.48 -13.10
C GLY A 75 -10.04 -15.31 -14.18
N GLY A 76 -9.62 -15.14 -15.44
CA GLY A 76 -10.53 -15.06 -16.58
C GLY A 76 -11.36 -16.33 -16.78
N SER A 77 -10.76 -17.50 -16.53
CA SER A 77 -11.45 -18.79 -16.61
C SER A 77 -12.55 -18.92 -15.55
N ILE A 78 -12.33 -18.42 -14.33
CA ILE A 78 -13.36 -18.41 -13.28
C ILE A 78 -14.59 -17.61 -13.75
N ALA A 79 -14.37 -16.41 -14.30
CA ALA A 79 -15.46 -15.56 -14.81
C ALA A 79 -16.22 -16.22 -15.98
N LEU A 80 -15.49 -16.78 -16.96
CA LEU A 80 -16.06 -17.42 -18.15
C LEU A 80 -16.84 -18.70 -17.80
N ILE A 81 -16.34 -19.50 -16.87
CA ILE A 81 -17.05 -20.69 -16.36
C ILE A 81 -18.30 -20.26 -15.58
N GLY A 82 -18.19 -19.22 -14.74
CA GLY A 82 -19.33 -18.63 -14.02
C GLY A 82 -20.46 -18.22 -14.94
N GLN A 83 -20.13 -17.48 -16.01
CA GLN A 83 -21.08 -17.09 -17.05
C GLN A 83 -21.67 -18.29 -17.79
N MET A 84 -20.83 -19.25 -18.20
CA MET A 84 -21.27 -20.41 -18.99
C MET A 84 -22.25 -21.33 -18.24
N TYR A 85 -22.07 -21.49 -16.92
CA TYR A 85 -22.94 -22.30 -16.08
C TYR A 85 -24.01 -21.51 -15.33
N HIS A 86 -24.15 -20.20 -15.61
CA HIS A 86 -25.08 -19.30 -14.91
C HIS A 86 -24.95 -19.40 -13.39
N LEU A 87 -23.71 -19.51 -12.90
CA LEU A 87 -23.46 -19.57 -11.46
C LEU A 87 -23.78 -18.19 -10.87
N SER A 88 -24.88 -18.12 -10.13
CA SER A 88 -25.25 -16.98 -9.30
C SER A 88 -24.37 -16.98 -8.05
N GLY A 89 -23.21 -16.32 -8.14
CA GLY A 89 -22.23 -16.19 -7.05
C GLY A 89 -21.76 -14.75 -6.88
N ASP A 90 -21.31 -14.41 -5.67
CA ASP A 90 -20.73 -13.10 -5.36
C ASP A 90 -19.39 -12.93 -6.11
N GLU A 91 -19.24 -11.85 -6.87
CA GLU A 91 -18.02 -11.52 -7.62
C GLU A 91 -16.80 -11.47 -6.69
N ALA A 92 -16.99 -11.04 -5.44
CA ALA A 92 -15.93 -11.02 -4.45
C ALA A 92 -15.41 -12.43 -4.09
N SER A 93 -16.26 -13.45 -4.10
CA SER A 93 -15.86 -14.84 -3.85
C SER A 93 -14.99 -15.40 -4.98
N ALA A 94 -15.23 -14.96 -6.22
CA ALA A 94 -14.39 -15.30 -7.37
C ALA A 94 -12.99 -14.69 -7.23
N LEU A 95 -12.90 -13.43 -6.76
CA LEU A 95 -11.62 -12.77 -6.49
C LEU A 95 -10.81 -13.46 -5.38
N VAL A 96 -11.47 -13.88 -4.28
CA VAL A 96 -10.80 -14.64 -3.21
C VAL A 96 -10.25 -15.97 -3.75
N THR A 97 -11.04 -16.68 -4.55
CA THR A 97 -10.61 -17.93 -5.20
C THR A 97 -9.44 -17.70 -6.15
N TRP A 98 -9.48 -16.62 -6.93
CA TRP A 98 -8.39 -16.22 -7.82
C TRP A 98 -7.11 -15.87 -7.04
N CYS A 99 -7.24 -15.11 -5.94
CA CYS A 99 -6.14 -14.78 -5.04
C CYS A 99 -5.52 -16.05 -4.45
N ALA A 100 -6.33 -16.98 -3.95
CA ALA A 100 -5.86 -18.23 -3.38
C ALA A 100 -5.08 -19.09 -4.39
N GLY A 101 -5.61 -19.25 -5.62
CA GLY A 101 -4.90 -19.98 -6.68
C GLY A 101 -3.59 -19.31 -7.09
N THR A 102 -3.58 -17.97 -7.19
CA THR A 102 -2.38 -17.21 -7.52
C THR A 102 -1.33 -17.28 -6.40
N ALA A 103 -1.76 -17.21 -5.14
CA ALA A 103 -0.88 -17.36 -3.98
C ALA A 103 -0.28 -18.77 -3.89
N LEU A 104 -1.08 -19.81 -4.16
CA LEU A 104 -0.59 -21.19 -4.23
C LEU A 104 0.47 -21.36 -5.33
N ALA A 105 0.21 -20.82 -6.52
CA ALA A 105 1.18 -20.81 -7.61
C ALA A 105 2.46 -20.05 -7.23
N ALA A 106 2.34 -18.90 -6.55
CA ALA A 106 3.48 -18.13 -6.06
C ALA A 106 4.36 -18.94 -5.10
N VAL A 107 3.75 -19.71 -4.19
CA VAL A 107 4.45 -20.57 -3.24
C VAL A 107 5.13 -21.75 -3.95
N ALA A 108 4.41 -22.44 -4.82
CA ALA A 108 4.90 -23.62 -5.53
C ALA A 108 6.06 -23.28 -6.47
N LEU A 109 5.95 -22.15 -7.18
CA LEU A 109 6.92 -21.71 -8.19
C LEU A 109 7.99 -20.76 -7.63
N ARG A 110 7.88 -20.41 -6.33
CA ARG A 110 8.73 -19.43 -5.63
C ARG A 110 8.89 -18.13 -6.43
N SER A 111 7.77 -17.59 -6.92
CA SER A 111 7.75 -16.41 -7.78
C SER A 111 7.40 -15.14 -7.00
N SER A 112 8.31 -14.16 -7.06
CA SER A 112 8.09 -12.83 -6.50
C SER A 112 6.99 -12.04 -7.26
N PRO A 113 6.99 -11.99 -8.61
CA PRO A 113 5.90 -11.38 -9.37
C PRO A 113 4.51 -11.96 -9.08
N LEU A 114 4.37 -13.28 -8.96
CA LEU A 114 3.09 -13.90 -8.61
C LEU A 114 2.63 -13.53 -7.20
N THR A 115 3.55 -13.32 -6.26
CA THR A 115 3.20 -12.84 -4.92
C THR A 115 2.63 -11.42 -4.98
N VAL A 116 3.26 -10.54 -5.77
CA VAL A 116 2.76 -9.18 -5.99
C VAL A 116 1.39 -9.21 -6.67
N ALA A 117 1.20 -10.08 -7.67
CA ALA A 117 -0.09 -10.26 -8.33
C ALA A 117 -1.18 -10.74 -7.36
N ALA A 118 -0.87 -11.71 -6.47
CA ALA A 118 -1.79 -12.17 -5.45
C ALA A 118 -2.23 -11.05 -4.49
N VAL A 119 -1.29 -10.18 -4.07
CA VAL A 119 -1.60 -9.00 -3.27
C VAL A 119 -2.50 -8.03 -4.05
N GLY A 120 -2.20 -7.75 -5.32
CA GLY A 120 -3.04 -6.90 -6.15
C GLY A 120 -4.47 -7.44 -6.36
N ILE A 121 -4.64 -8.77 -6.46
CA ILE A 121 -5.96 -9.40 -6.51
C ILE A 121 -6.69 -9.26 -5.17
N ALA A 122 -5.98 -9.41 -4.04
CA ALA A 122 -6.54 -9.17 -2.71
C ALA A 122 -6.97 -7.70 -2.52
N ASP A 123 -6.20 -6.75 -3.06
CA ASP A 123 -6.56 -5.32 -3.06
C ASP A 123 -7.81 -5.05 -3.90
N ALA A 124 -7.92 -5.68 -5.07
CA ALA A 124 -9.12 -5.58 -5.90
C ALA A 124 -10.36 -6.12 -5.15
N TRP A 125 -10.22 -7.22 -4.41
CA TRP A 125 -11.27 -7.74 -3.54
C TRP A 125 -11.64 -6.76 -2.42
N LEU A 126 -10.64 -6.20 -1.74
CA LEU A 126 -10.82 -5.20 -0.69
C LEU A 126 -11.58 -3.97 -1.19
N VAL A 127 -11.17 -3.42 -2.34
CA VAL A 127 -11.80 -2.25 -2.97
C VAL A 127 -13.23 -2.59 -3.40
N LEU A 128 -13.47 -3.75 -4.01
CA LEU A 128 -14.81 -4.16 -4.46
C LEU A 128 -15.80 -4.25 -3.29
N LYS A 129 -15.38 -4.81 -2.14
CA LYS A 129 -16.22 -4.90 -0.93
C LYS A 129 -16.32 -3.57 -0.18
N GLY A 130 -15.22 -2.85 -0.04
CA GLY A 130 -15.15 -1.60 0.72
C GLY A 130 -15.84 -0.42 0.04
N PHE A 131 -15.81 -0.36 -1.30
CA PHE A 131 -16.53 0.64 -2.09
C PHE A 131 -17.81 0.10 -2.74
N GLY A 132 -18.36 -1.00 -2.22
CA GLY A 132 -19.56 -1.67 -2.75
C GLY A 132 -20.62 -0.66 -3.20
N PHE A 133 -20.81 -0.59 -4.51
CA PHE A 133 -21.20 0.58 -5.31
C PHE A 133 -22.59 1.18 -4.98
N TYR A 134 -23.42 0.55 -4.14
CA TYR A 134 -24.79 0.99 -3.84
C TYR A 134 -25.36 0.42 -2.51
N TRP A 135 -24.97 0.93 -1.32
CA TRP A 135 -25.77 0.89 -0.06
C TRP A 135 -25.45 -0.12 1.07
N ARG A 136 -24.52 -1.06 0.96
CA ARG A 136 -24.03 -1.85 2.12
C ARG A 136 -22.56 -2.24 1.93
N ALA A 137 -21.65 -1.37 2.37
CA ALA A 137 -20.26 -1.77 2.54
C ALA A 137 -20.22 -2.79 3.68
N GLU A 138 -19.74 -3.99 3.40
CA GLU A 138 -19.36 -4.94 4.45
C GLU A 138 -17.84 -4.92 4.51
N THR A 139 -17.29 -4.51 5.65
CA THR A 139 -15.85 -4.50 5.86
C THR A 139 -15.31 -5.93 5.86
N PRO A 140 -14.46 -6.32 4.90
CA PRO A 140 -14.01 -7.70 4.76
C PRO A 140 -12.93 -8.01 5.81
N HIS A 141 -13.32 -8.33 7.04
CA HIS A 141 -12.38 -8.64 8.13
C HIS A 141 -11.40 -9.79 7.80
N LEU A 142 -11.82 -10.70 6.93
CA LEU A 142 -10.98 -11.77 6.38
C LEU A 142 -9.75 -11.25 5.62
N PHE A 143 -9.77 -9.99 5.17
CA PHE A 143 -8.64 -9.35 4.51
C PHE A 143 -7.37 -9.35 5.36
N ILE A 144 -7.48 -9.13 6.68
CA ILE A 144 -6.31 -9.15 7.57
C ILE A 144 -5.67 -10.54 7.61
N VAL A 145 -6.48 -11.60 7.61
CA VAL A 145 -5.98 -12.99 7.55
C VAL A 145 -5.26 -13.22 6.23
N VAL A 146 -5.84 -12.79 5.10
CA VAL A 146 -5.22 -12.89 3.78
C VAL A 146 -3.91 -12.10 3.72
N ALA A 147 -3.87 -10.88 4.26
CA ALA A 147 -2.68 -10.04 4.32
C ALA A 147 -1.56 -10.70 5.12
N ILE A 148 -1.86 -11.30 6.28
CA ILE A 148 -0.87 -12.04 7.10
C ILE A 148 -0.31 -13.24 6.32
N VAL A 149 -1.18 -14.01 5.65
CA VAL A 149 -0.76 -15.16 4.84
C VAL A 149 0.12 -14.71 3.68
N LEU A 150 -0.27 -13.68 2.93
CA LEU A 150 0.52 -13.13 1.84
C LEU A 150 1.85 -12.53 2.32
N PHE A 151 1.87 -11.95 3.53
CA PHE A 151 3.09 -11.44 4.15
C PHE A 151 4.04 -12.59 4.47
N ALA A 152 3.56 -13.71 5.01
CA ALA A 152 4.37 -14.92 5.21
C ALA A 152 4.90 -15.48 3.88
N ILE A 153 4.06 -15.54 2.84
CA ILE A 153 4.45 -15.98 1.49
C ILE A 153 5.55 -15.08 0.92
N SER A 154 5.51 -13.77 1.19
CA SER A 154 6.54 -12.84 0.71
C SER A 154 7.95 -13.12 1.26
N PHE A 155 8.08 -13.80 2.41
CA PHE A 155 9.37 -14.28 2.90
C PHE A 155 9.84 -15.49 2.12
N TRP A 156 8.93 -16.42 1.83
CA TRP A 156 9.22 -17.60 1.02
C TRP A 156 9.64 -17.24 -0.41
N THR A 157 8.96 -16.27 -1.03
CA THR A 157 9.27 -15.81 -2.40
C THR A 157 10.31 -14.68 -2.45
N ARG A 158 10.81 -14.24 -1.28
CA ARG A 158 11.79 -13.14 -1.12
C ARG A 158 11.34 -11.84 -1.80
N SER A 159 10.03 -11.58 -1.86
CA SER A 159 9.48 -10.42 -2.55
C SER A 159 9.37 -9.20 -1.63
N GLN A 160 10.35 -8.29 -1.73
CA GLN A 160 10.28 -7.00 -1.02
C GLN A 160 9.14 -6.12 -1.53
N ALA A 161 8.88 -6.13 -2.85
CA ALA A 161 7.80 -5.37 -3.45
C ALA A 161 6.42 -5.78 -2.89
N ALA A 162 6.19 -7.08 -2.70
CA ALA A 162 4.95 -7.56 -2.10
C ALA A 162 4.79 -7.08 -0.66
N ARG A 163 5.87 -7.05 0.15
CA ARG A 163 5.80 -6.56 1.54
C ARG A 163 5.41 -5.09 1.61
N HIS A 164 6.00 -4.25 0.77
CA HIS A 164 5.61 -2.84 0.66
C HIS A 164 4.14 -2.71 0.27
N LEU A 165 3.72 -3.45 -0.76
CA LEU A 165 2.34 -3.40 -1.22
C LEU A 165 1.37 -3.82 -0.12
N ILE A 166 1.63 -4.93 0.59
CA ILE A 166 0.80 -5.40 1.71
C ILE A 166 0.67 -4.34 2.81
N ILE A 167 1.74 -3.64 3.17
CA ILE A 167 1.66 -2.57 4.17
C ILE A 167 0.75 -1.44 3.68
N LEU A 168 0.86 -1.04 2.40
CA LEU A 168 -0.03 -0.06 1.79
C LEU A 168 -1.48 -0.56 1.78
N SER A 169 -1.70 -1.84 1.49
CA SER A 169 -3.02 -2.47 1.50
C SER A 169 -3.65 -2.50 2.90
N VAL A 170 -2.84 -2.71 3.96
CA VAL A 170 -3.33 -2.63 5.35
C VAL A 170 -3.70 -1.19 5.72
N ILE A 171 -2.91 -0.20 5.29
CA ILE A 171 -3.29 1.22 5.46
C ILE A 171 -4.62 1.49 4.75
N LEU A 172 -4.77 1.03 3.50
CA LEU A 172 -6.03 1.16 2.74
C LEU A 172 -7.20 0.47 3.45
N TYR A 173 -7.02 -0.73 3.98
CA TYR A 173 -8.04 -1.44 4.76
C TYR A 173 -8.47 -0.62 5.98
N LEU A 174 -7.54 -0.01 6.71
CA LEU A 174 -7.85 0.82 7.88
C LEU A 174 -8.58 2.12 7.50
N VAL A 175 -8.27 2.71 6.34
CA VAL A 175 -9.02 3.85 5.79
C VAL A 175 -10.48 3.46 5.51
N LEU A 176 -10.68 2.32 4.83
CA LEU A 176 -12.01 1.80 4.53
C LEU A 176 -12.79 1.46 5.80
N LEU A 177 -12.12 0.86 6.79
CA LEU A 177 -12.71 0.55 8.09
C LEU A 177 -13.12 1.82 8.84
N ALA A 178 -12.30 2.87 8.82
CA ALA A 178 -12.63 4.16 9.44
C ALA A 178 -13.85 4.83 8.77
N THR A 179 -14.12 4.53 7.49
CA THR A 179 -15.29 5.08 6.79
C THR A 179 -16.59 4.33 7.12
N ASP A 180 -16.50 3.05 7.50
CA ASP A 180 -17.64 2.17 7.78
C ASP A 180 -18.04 2.14 9.28
N ARG A 181 -17.08 2.33 10.19
CA ARG A 181 -17.25 2.23 11.64
C ARG A 181 -16.47 3.33 12.36
N GLU A 182 -16.95 3.75 13.53
CA GLU A 182 -16.32 4.68 14.50
C GLU A 182 -15.01 5.32 13.99
N THR A 183 -15.17 6.36 13.15
CA THR A 183 -14.13 7.08 12.38
C THR A 183 -12.93 7.45 13.24
N LEU A 184 -13.19 8.10 14.37
CA LEU A 184 -12.20 8.67 15.28
C LEU A 184 -11.31 7.61 15.97
N PRO A 185 -11.85 6.58 16.66
CA PRO A 185 -11.02 5.53 17.27
C PRO A 185 -10.08 4.83 16.30
N VAL A 186 -10.54 4.50 15.09
CA VAL A 186 -9.72 3.82 14.07
C VAL A 186 -8.60 4.75 13.60
N ALA A 187 -8.93 6.00 13.29
CA ALA A 187 -7.96 6.98 12.82
C ALA A 187 -6.91 7.36 13.90
N MET A 188 -7.33 7.53 15.16
CA MET A 188 -6.42 7.74 16.29
C MET A 188 -5.49 6.55 16.49
N SER A 189 -6.02 5.33 16.43
CA SER A 189 -5.21 4.11 16.54
C SER A 189 -4.18 4.02 15.42
N LEU A 190 -4.58 4.31 14.19
CA LEU A 190 -3.67 4.37 13.03
C LEU A 190 -2.57 5.42 13.23
N ALA A 191 -2.91 6.64 13.65
CA ALA A 191 -1.95 7.71 13.89
C ALA A 191 -0.96 7.35 15.02
N ILE A 192 -1.46 6.86 16.15
CA ILE A 192 -0.65 6.49 17.32
C ILE A 192 0.30 5.34 16.98
N VAL A 193 -0.22 4.25 16.41
CA VAL A 193 0.60 3.09 16.03
C VAL A 193 1.66 3.50 15.00
N SER A 194 1.31 4.37 14.05
CA SER A 194 2.24 4.87 13.05
C SER A 194 3.37 5.72 13.65
N VAL A 195 3.07 6.59 14.62
CA VAL A 195 4.09 7.38 15.35
C VAL A 195 4.99 6.48 16.19
N LEU A 196 4.42 5.53 16.92
CA LEU A 196 5.20 4.59 17.73
C LEU A 196 6.10 3.72 16.87
N LEU A 197 5.58 3.24 15.72
CA LEU A 197 6.36 2.49 14.75
C LEU A 197 7.47 3.36 14.14
N PHE A 198 7.18 4.62 13.77
CA PHE A 198 8.18 5.54 13.26
C PHE A 198 9.30 5.79 14.28
N ALA A 199 8.95 6.05 15.54
CA ALA A 199 9.91 6.23 16.62
C ALA A 199 10.77 4.97 16.83
N ALA A 200 10.13 3.78 16.89
CA ALA A 200 10.85 2.52 17.01
C ALA A 200 11.83 2.30 15.85
N LEU A 201 11.49 2.73 14.63
CA LEU A 201 12.38 2.61 13.46
C LEU A 201 13.53 3.61 13.47
N VAL A 202 13.33 4.79 14.04
CA VAL A 202 14.42 5.77 14.21
C VAL A 202 15.45 5.26 15.21
N PHE A 203 15.03 4.60 16.30
CA PHE A 203 15.94 4.14 17.35
C PHE A 203 16.45 2.70 17.17
N ALA A 204 15.68 1.84 16.50
CA ALA A 204 15.95 0.42 16.33
C ALA A 204 15.70 -0.05 14.87
N GLY A 205 16.02 0.80 13.89
CA GLY A 205 15.79 0.52 12.47
C GLY A 205 16.47 -0.75 11.96
N ASP A 206 17.74 -0.97 12.31
CA ASP A 206 18.54 -2.12 11.86
C ASP A 206 17.96 -3.49 12.28
N PRO A 207 17.64 -3.76 13.56
CA PRO A 207 17.04 -5.03 13.96
C PRO A 207 15.65 -5.23 13.36
N ILE A 208 14.85 -4.16 13.23
CA ILE A 208 13.50 -4.24 12.65
C ILE A 208 13.57 -4.54 11.15
N ASP A 209 14.47 -3.89 10.41
CA ASP A 209 14.66 -4.17 8.99
C ASP A 209 15.28 -5.55 8.76
N ARG A 210 16.09 -6.08 9.68
CA ARG A 210 16.58 -7.47 9.59
C ARG A 210 15.45 -8.50 9.66
N ILE A 211 14.40 -8.21 10.44
CA ILE A 211 13.23 -9.08 10.57
C ILE A 211 12.31 -8.91 9.36
N LEU A 212 11.97 -7.68 9.00
CA LEU A 212 10.98 -7.38 7.95
C LEU A 212 11.56 -7.40 6.52
N GLN A 213 12.89 -7.26 6.39
CA GLN A 213 13.68 -7.16 5.16
C GLN A 213 13.04 -6.24 4.11
N LEU A 214 12.66 -5.04 4.54
CA LEU A 214 12.00 -4.00 3.73
C LEU A 214 13.00 -3.03 3.10
N GLY A 215 14.30 -3.23 3.32
CA GLY A 215 15.37 -2.42 2.72
C GLY A 215 15.39 -0.99 3.24
N GLY A 216 15.06 -0.80 4.53
CA GLY A 216 15.13 0.50 5.21
C GLY A 216 14.04 1.50 4.82
N ARG A 217 13.02 1.10 4.04
CA ARG A 217 11.93 2.00 3.60
C ARG A 217 10.72 1.99 4.52
N LEU A 218 10.77 1.27 5.64
CA LEU A 218 9.65 1.19 6.59
C LEU A 218 9.28 2.55 7.23
N PRO A 219 10.22 3.47 7.56
CA PRO A 219 9.86 4.80 8.08
C PRO A 219 8.93 5.60 7.15
N LEU A 220 9.03 5.36 5.83
CA LEU A 220 8.14 5.99 4.85
C LEU A 220 6.69 5.52 5.02
N HIS A 221 6.48 4.22 5.27
CA HIS A 221 5.14 3.66 5.43
C HIS A 221 4.53 4.07 6.77
N ALA A 222 5.35 4.16 7.82
CA ALA A 222 4.93 4.69 9.11
C ALA A 222 4.53 6.18 9.00
N LEU A 223 5.31 7.01 8.30
CA LEU A 223 4.92 8.40 8.04
C LEU A 223 3.63 8.48 7.22
N LEU A 224 3.48 7.64 6.18
CA LEU A 224 2.26 7.60 5.37
C LEU A 224 1.04 7.25 6.22
N GLY A 225 1.12 6.19 7.03
CA GLY A 225 0.04 5.78 7.92
C GLY A 225 -0.34 6.88 8.92
N PHE A 226 0.65 7.58 9.47
CA PHE A 226 0.41 8.72 10.35
C PHE A 226 -0.32 9.86 9.63
N LEU A 227 0.17 10.30 8.47
CA LEU A 227 -0.45 11.36 7.68
C LEU A 227 -1.88 11.00 7.27
N THR A 228 -2.12 9.74 6.91
CA THR A 228 -3.46 9.25 6.59
C THR A 228 -4.39 9.27 7.81
N GLY A 229 -3.91 8.81 8.97
CA GLY A 229 -4.69 8.87 10.21
C GLY A 229 -5.03 10.30 10.63
N MET A 230 -4.06 11.22 10.54
CA MET A 230 -4.26 12.64 10.84
C MET A 230 -5.25 13.29 9.87
N ALA A 231 -5.14 12.99 8.58
CA ALA A 231 -6.07 13.51 7.58
C ALA A 231 -7.51 13.10 7.88
N ILE A 232 -7.76 11.83 8.23
CA ILE A 232 -9.10 11.35 8.60
C ILE A 232 -9.62 12.09 9.85
N ILE A 233 -8.79 12.21 10.89
CA ILE A 233 -9.15 12.94 12.12
C ILE A 233 -9.51 14.39 11.79
N GLN A 234 -8.72 15.07 10.95
CA GLN A 234 -8.98 16.45 10.56
C GLN A 234 -10.24 16.61 9.73
N PHE A 235 -10.53 15.69 8.79
CA PHE A 235 -11.78 15.73 8.04
C PHE A 235 -13.00 15.58 8.95
N GLU A 236 -12.96 14.66 9.91
CA GLU A 236 -14.05 14.49 10.87
C GLU A 236 -14.24 15.74 11.75
N LEU A 237 -13.15 16.23 12.34
CA LEU A 237 -13.17 17.40 13.22
C LEU A 237 -13.46 18.72 12.48
N ALA A 238 -13.32 18.76 11.15
CA ALA A 238 -13.65 19.91 10.33
C ALA A 238 -15.14 19.99 9.98
N ASP A 239 -15.84 18.84 9.96
CA ASP A 239 -17.27 18.77 9.64
C ASP A 239 -18.15 19.04 10.87
N GLU A 240 -17.69 18.65 12.06
CA GLU A 240 -18.34 19.02 13.32
C GLU A 240 -18.10 20.52 13.62
N SER A 241 -19.15 21.34 13.50
CA SER A 241 -19.15 22.77 13.87
C SER A 241 -18.97 23.04 15.38
N THR A 242 -18.50 22.07 16.15
CA THR A 242 -18.35 22.13 17.59
C THR A 242 -16.86 22.08 17.92
N ASN A 243 -16.27 23.26 18.11
CA ASN A 243 -14.96 23.49 18.72
C ASN A 243 -13.74 23.47 17.76
N ASN A 244 -13.44 24.63 17.14
CA ASN A 244 -12.23 24.92 16.34
C ASN A 244 -10.90 24.50 17.01
N SER A 245 -10.86 24.30 18.34
CA SER A 245 -9.66 23.90 19.06
C SER A 245 -9.20 22.47 18.72
N GLY A 246 -10.11 21.53 18.46
CA GLY A 246 -9.75 20.14 18.12
C GLY A 246 -9.01 20.03 16.79
N PHE A 247 -9.58 20.63 15.74
CA PHE A 247 -8.94 20.72 14.42
C PHE A 247 -7.59 21.46 14.47
N ALA A 248 -7.51 22.56 15.22
CA ALA A 248 -6.27 23.31 15.39
C ALA A 248 -5.17 22.46 16.07
N VAL A 249 -5.52 21.73 17.14
CA VAL A 249 -4.59 20.83 17.83
C VAL A 249 -4.14 19.70 16.90
N ALA A 250 -5.06 19.06 16.17
CA ALA A 250 -4.71 18.02 15.21
C ALA A 250 -3.72 18.54 14.14
N SER A 251 -3.99 19.73 13.59
CA SER A 251 -3.14 20.36 12.57
C SER A 251 -1.75 20.73 13.11
N ILE A 252 -1.67 21.24 14.35
CA ILE A 252 -0.40 21.52 15.03
C ILE A 252 0.39 20.22 15.22
N VAL A 253 -0.27 19.14 15.67
CA VAL A 253 0.36 17.83 15.87
C VAL A 253 0.87 17.26 14.55
N ALA A 254 0.10 17.36 13.47
CA ALA A 254 0.50 16.91 12.14
C ALA A 254 1.73 17.66 11.64
N LEU A 255 1.72 19.00 11.69
CA LEU A 255 2.84 19.84 11.29
C LEU A 255 4.11 19.56 12.12
N ALA A 256 3.98 19.49 13.45
CA ALA A 256 5.09 19.19 14.34
C ALA A 256 5.69 17.81 14.04
N SER A 257 4.85 16.81 13.78
CA SER A 257 5.27 15.45 13.46
C SER A 257 5.93 15.35 12.09
N ILE A 258 5.48 16.10 11.08
CA ILE A 258 6.13 16.20 9.77
C ILE A 258 7.55 16.75 9.92
N VAL A 259 7.72 17.85 10.67
CA VAL A 259 9.05 18.42 10.91
C VAL A 259 9.93 17.44 11.68
N ALA A 260 9.40 16.80 12.73
CA ALA A 260 10.13 15.77 13.47
C ALA A 260 10.56 14.61 12.57
N ALA A 261 9.71 14.15 11.65
CA ALA A 261 10.04 13.08 10.71
C ALA A 261 11.18 13.49 9.74
N ILE A 262 11.16 14.73 9.23
CA ILE A 262 12.23 15.26 8.38
C ILE A 262 13.55 15.36 9.15
N MET A 263 13.50 15.81 10.40
CA MET A 263 14.69 15.92 11.24
C MET A 263 15.33 14.57 11.55
N LEU A 264 14.51 13.61 11.97
CA LEU A 264 14.99 12.33 12.49
C LEU A 264 15.45 11.40 11.38
N ALA A 265 14.73 11.35 10.25
CA ALA A 265 15.00 10.37 9.19
C ALA A 265 15.07 10.97 7.77
N GLY A 266 14.88 12.28 7.60
CA GLY A 266 14.89 12.93 6.28
C GLY A 266 16.28 13.04 5.63
N ARG A 267 17.35 12.91 6.41
CA ARG A 267 18.72 12.87 5.87
C ARG A 267 18.99 11.60 5.07
N GLU A 268 18.42 10.48 5.51
CA GLU A 268 18.73 9.14 5.00
C GLU A 268 17.82 8.72 3.85
N SER A 269 16.60 9.26 3.77
CA SER A 269 15.62 8.86 2.76
C SER A 269 15.08 10.04 1.94
N ARG A 270 15.41 10.06 0.64
CA ARG A 270 14.81 11.00 -0.33
C ARG A 270 13.30 10.83 -0.42
N GLY A 271 12.81 9.59 -0.36
CA GLY A 271 11.37 9.29 -0.43
C GLY A 271 10.62 9.83 0.78
N LEU A 272 11.20 9.72 1.98
CA LEU A 272 10.63 10.28 3.20
C LEU A 272 10.50 11.80 3.11
N ARG A 273 11.54 12.49 2.62
CA ARG A 273 11.47 13.96 2.41
C ARG A 273 10.35 14.35 1.47
N TRP A 274 10.25 13.67 0.33
CA TRP A 274 9.22 14.00 -0.66
C TRP A 274 7.82 13.78 -0.09
N LEU A 275 7.58 12.65 0.59
CA LEU A 275 6.33 12.38 1.28
C LEU A 275 6.02 13.42 2.36
N ALA A 276 7.02 13.82 3.15
CA ALA A 276 6.85 14.85 4.18
C ALA A 276 6.52 16.22 3.59
N TYR A 277 7.13 16.60 2.47
CA TYR A 277 6.79 17.86 1.77
C TYR A 277 5.39 17.81 1.14
N THR A 278 5.00 16.68 0.55
CA THR A 278 3.64 16.49 0.05
C THR A 278 2.62 16.54 1.18
N GLY A 279 2.90 15.87 2.31
CA GLY A 279 2.09 15.93 3.53
C GLY A 279 1.97 17.35 4.06
N PHE A 280 3.07 18.10 4.13
CA PHE A 280 3.07 19.51 4.55
C PHE A 280 2.22 20.40 3.63
N ALA A 281 2.36 20.22 2.31
CA ALA A 281 1.55 20.96 1.35
C ALA A 281 0.05 20.63 1.45
N PHE A 282 -0.26 19.35 1.66
CA PHE A 282 -1.63 18.88 1.87
C PHE A 282 -2.23 19.43 3.18
N GLU A 283 -1.46 19.41 4.27
CA GLU A 283 -1.84 20.02 5.55
C GLU A 283 -2.18 21.50 5.39
N LEU A 284 -1.30 22.28 4.74
CA LEU A 284 -1.55 23.69 4.45
C LEU A 284 -2.84 23.89 3.63
N ALA A 285 -3.13 22.99 2.69
CA ALA A 285 -4.35 23.05 1.89
C ALA A 285 -5.61 22.77 2.73
N ILE A 286 -5.59 21.76 3.62
CA ILE A 286 -6.70 21.46 4.53
C ILE A 286 -6.95 22.64 5.47
N ILE A 287 -5.91 23.11 6.15
CA ILE A 287 -5.96 24.28 7.04
C ILE A 287 -6.58 25.47 6.31
N TYR A 288 -6.09 25.76 5.10
CA TYR A 288 -6.61 26.86 4.29
C TYR A 288 -8.08 26.67 3.93
N SER A 289 -8.48 25.46 3.52
CA SER A 289 -9.86 25.12 3.15
C SER A 289 -10.84 25.27 4.31
N VAL A 290 -10.45 24.84 5.52
CA VAL A 290 -11.31 24.95 6.71
C VAL A 290 -11.39 26.39 7.19
N THR A 291 -10.26 27.10 7.20
CA THR A 291 -10.21 28.46 7.76
C THR A 291 -10.70 29.56 6.81
N LEU A 292 -10.85 29.28 5.51
CA LEU A 292 -11.50 30.19 4.55
C LEU A 292 -12.92 30.63 4.98
N ARG A 293 -13.57 29.89 5.89
CA ARG A 293 -14.86 30.28 6.48
C ARG A 293 -14.77 31.44 7.50
N SER A 294 -13.58 31.75 8.04
CA SER A 294 -13.34 32.88 8.95
C SER A 294 -11.92 33.48 8.76
N MET A 295 -11.83 34.69 8.19
CA MET A 295 -10.55 35.36 7.91
C MET A 295 -9.70 35.65 9.18
N LEU A 296 -10.32 35.72 10.35
CA LEU A 296 -9.67 36.06 11.63
C LEU A 296 -9.02 34.83 12.28
N ASP A 297 -9.66 33.66 12.21
CA ASP A 297 -9.08 32.40 12.70
C ASP A 297 -7.90 31.96 11.83
N THR A 298 -7.93 32.32 10.54
CA THR A 298 -6.85 32.01 9.57
C THR A 298 -5.54 32.65 9.99
N ALA A 299 -5.57 33.94 10.36
CA ALA A 299 -4.39 34.67 10.82
C ALA A 299 -3.86 34.13 12.16
N GLY A 300 -4.75 33.79 13.10
CA GLY A 300 -4.37 33.20 14.40
C GLY A 300 -3.72 31.83 14.25
N PHE A 301 -4.23 30.98 13.37
CA PHE A 301 -3.64 29.68 13.06
C PHE A 301 -2.24 29.82 12.45
N PHE A 302 -2.08 30.65 11.40
CA PHE A 302 -0.78 30.83 10.75
C PHE A 302 0.26 31.39 11.73
N LEU A 303 -0.15 32.28 12.63
CA LEU A 303 0.70 32.79 13.70
C LEU A 303 1.12 31.68 14.67
N ALA A 304 0.17 30.87 15.16
CA ALA A 304 0.47 29.76 16.06
C ALA A 304 1.40 28.71 15.42
N ALA A 305 1.13 28.33 14.17
CA ALA A 305 1.97 27.42 13.40
C ALA A 305 3.38 28.00 13.18
N ALA A 306 3.49 29.28 12.82
CA ALA A 306 4.78 29.95 12.63
C ALA A 306 5.59 30.00 13.93
N VAL A 307 4.95 30.28 15.07
CA VAL A 307 5.59 30.29 16.39
C VAL A 307 6.07 28.89 16.76
N LEU A 308 5.26 27.86 16.54
CA LEU A 308 5.58 26.48 16.90
C LEU A 308 6.70 25.91 16.02
N LEU A 309 6.65 26.17 14.71
CA LEU A 309 7.71 25.84 13.77
C LEU A 309 9.00 26.61 14.09
N GLY A 310 8.90 27.88 14.49
CA GLY A 310 10.03 28.70 14.92
C GLY A 310 10.69 28.18 16.21
N MET A 311 9.89 27.82 17.22
CA MET A 311 10.39 27.21 18.45
C MET A 311 11.07 25.87 18.16
N LEU A 312 10.45 25.04 17.33
CA LEU A 312 11.03 23.76 16.92
C LEU A 312 12.37 24.01 16.24
N ALA A 313 12.44 24.88 15.23
CA ALA A 313 13.66 25.27 14.53
C ALA A 313 14.78 25.76 15.47
N LEU A 314 14.46 26.55 16.49
CA LEU A 314 15.44 26.98 17.50
C LEU A 314 15.98 25.82 18.32
N VAL A 315 15.14 24.86 18.69
CA VAL A 315 15.56 23.61 19.34
C VAL A 315 16.49 22.81 18.42
N ILE A 316 16.15 22.70 17.12
CA ILE A 316 17.01 22.04 16.12
C ILE A 316 18.39 22.68 16.07
N ILE A 317 18.45 24.00 15.86
CA ILE A 317 19.71 24.74 15.75
C ILE A 317 20.54 24.56 17.02
N ARG A 318 19.90 24.52 18.19
CA ARG A 318 20.57 24.34 19.48
C ARG A 318 21.13 22.93 19.64
N ILE A 319 20.43 21.90 19.17
CA ILE A 319 20.89 20.51 19.15
C ILE A 319 22.06 20.36 18.15
N GLU A 320 21.93 20.90 16.93
CA GLU A 320 22.99 20.84 15.92
C GLU A 320 24.28 21.54 16.39
N LYS A 321 24.15 22.69 17.07
CA LYS A 321 25.30 23.37 17.68
C LYS A 321 25.97 22.55 18.77
N ARG A 322 25.20 21.80 19.57
CA ARG A 322 25.74 20.92 20.62
C ARG A 322 26.43 19.68 20.04
N MET A 323 25.98 19.17 18.90
CA MET A 323 26.60 18.03 18.23
C MET A 323 27.86 18.39 17.42
N LYS A 324 27.95 19.65 16.95
CA LYS A 324 29.13 20.16 16.22
C LYS A 324 30.23 20.73 17.13
N ALA A 325 30.01 20.82 18.44
CA ALA A 325 31.05 21.22 19.38
C ALA A 325 32.11 20.11 19.47
N PRO A 326 33.39 20.37 19.14
CA PRO A 326 34.44 19.38 19.33
C PRO A 326 34.55 19.07 20.82
N ALA A 327 34.69 17.78 21.18
CA ALA A 327 35.28 17.39 22.45
C ALA A 327 36.75 17.86 22.46
N GLY A 328 36.95 19.13 22.80
CA GLY A 328 38.25 19.79 22.87
C GLY A 328 38.80 19.74 24.29
N THR A 329 39.60 18.71 24.55
CA THR A 329 40.91 18.78 25.22
C THR A 329 41.06 19.79 26.36
N GLY A 330 40.88 19.30 27.59
CA GLY A 330 41.48 19.89 28.79
C GLY A 330 42.66 19.03 29.26
N ALA A 331 43.79 19.15 28.58
CA ALA A 331 45.10 18.75 29.11
C ALA A 331 46.09 19.88 28.86
N ALA A 332 46.40 20.64 29.92
CA ALA A 332 47.75 21.10 30.31
C ALA A 332 47.66 22.37 31.19
N ALA A 333 47.75 22.17 32.50
CA ALA A 333 48.65 22.88 33.42
C ALA A 333 48.72 22.08 34.73
#